data_AF-A0A3B3SXB6-F1
#
_entry.id   AF-A0A3B3SXB6-F1
#
_cell.length_a   1.000
_cell.length_b   1.000
_cell.length_c   1.000
_cell.angle_alpha   90.00
_cell.angle_beta   90.00
_cell.angle_gamma   90.00
#
_symmetry.space_group_name_H-M   'P 1'
#
loop_
_entity.id
_entity.type
_entity.pdbx_description
1 polymer ?
#
loop_
_entity_poly.entity_id
_entity_poly.type
_entity_poly.pdbx_seq_one_letter_code
_entity_poly.pdbx_strand_id
1 'polypeptide(L)'
;LFSFSETVIAILLLLICNLCYSCNQAEYDIGGECCPVCPQGDRVYKHCTGQSSTSCVPCVGLTYTDEPNGLTKCKPCTVCDQGLGLKTVRTCTSSSDTVCGVLEGHYCINPYKGGCRAANKHTACKPGQFIKQPGAEYIDTDCEDCSDNSYSNGSFTSCKSHTE
;
A
#
# COMPACT_ATOMS: atom_id res chain seq x y z
N LEU A 1 -29.31 12.10 -45.97
CA LEU A 1 -28.43 11.33 -46.89
C LEU A 1 -27.09 11.19 -46.20
N PHE A 2 -26.92 10.17 -45.36
CA PHE A 2 -25.62 9.85 -44.78
C PHE A 2 -24.67 9.53 -45.94
N SER A 3 -23.48 10.14 -45.97
CA SER A 3 -22.57 9.95 -47.11
C SER A 3 -22.09 8.50 -47.14
N PHE A 4 -21.92 7.95 -48.35
CA PHE A 4 -21.39 6.58 -48.54
C PHE A 4 -20.04 6.37 -47.84
N SER A 5 -19.28 7.45 -47.61
CA SER A 5 -18.02 7.43 -46.86
C SER A 5 -18.23 7.18 -45.36
N GLU A 6 -19.29 7.73 -44.75
CA GLU A 6 -19.54 7.57 -43.31
C GLU A 6 -20.03 6.17 -42.97
N THR A 7 -20.83 5.56 -43.85
CA THR A 7 -21.28 4.18 -43.68
C THR A 7 -20.13 3.19 -43.84
N VAL A 8 -19.22 3.41 -44.79
CA VAL A 8 -18.02 2.59 -44.97
C VAL A 8 -17.07 2.72 -43.77
N ILE A 9 -16.86 3.93 -43.25
CA ILE A 9 -16.05 4.14 -42.04
C ILE A 9 -16.69 3.45 -40.83
N ALA A 10 -18.01 3.55 -40.66
CA ALA A 10 -18.72 2.87 -39.57
C ALA A 10 -18.64 1.34 -39.68
N ILE A 11 -18.80 0.78 -40.88
CA ILE A 11 -18.66 -0.67 -41.14
C ILE A 11 -17.21 -1.12 -40.91
N LEU A 12 -16.22 -0.33 -41.33
CA LEU A 12 -14.81 -0.62 -41.10
C LEU A 12 -14.48 -0.58 -39.60
N LEU A 13 -15.00 0.41 -38.85
CA LEU A 13 -14.85 0.50 -37.39
C LEU A 13 -15.55 -0.67 -36.66
N LEU A 14 -16.72 -1.10 -37.13
CA LEU A 14 -17.41 -2.27 -36.60
C LEU A 14 -16.63 -3.56 -36.91
N LEU A 15 -16.06 -3.72 -38.10
CA LEU A 15 -15.20 -4.86 -38.45
C LEU A 15 -13.89 -4.87 -37.66
N ILE A 16 -13.30 -3.70 -37.40
CA ILE A 16 -12.12 -3.56 -36.53
C ILE A 16 -12.48 -3.91 -35.06
N CYS A 17 -13.70 -3.59 -34.61
CA CYS A 17 -14.22 -3.94 -33.28
C CYS A 17 -14.54 -5.45 -33.14
N ASN A 18 -14.88 -6.15 -34.22
CA ASN A 18 -15.01 -7.61 -34.21
C ASN A 18 -13.67 -8.35 -34.03
N LEU A 19 -12.54 -7.65 -34.19
CA LEU A 19 -11.19 -8.16 -33.89
C LEU A 19 -10.65 -7.70 -32.52
N CYS A 20 -11.37 -6.88 -31.75
CA CYS A 20 -10.98 -6.60 -30.36
C CYS A 20 -11.54 -7.67 -29.41
N TYR A 21 -10.95 -8.87 -29.47
CA TYR A 21 -11.12 -9.87 -28.42
C TYR A 21 -10.37 -9.40 -27.17
N SER A 22 -10.93 -8.41 -26.47
CA SER A 22 -10.50 -8.13 -25.10
C SER A 22 -11.09 -9.23 -24.22
N CYS A 23 -10.24 -9.87 -23.42
CA CYS A 23 -10.72 -10.80 -22.41
C CYS A 23 -11.66 -10.10 -21.43
N ASN A 24 -12.61 -10.85 -20.89
CA ASN A 24 -13.53 -10.33 -19.89
C ASN A 24 -12.80 -10.06 -18.56
N GLN A 25 -13.46 -9.40 -17.61
CA GLN A 25 -12.87 -9.05 -16.31
C GLN A 25 -12.38 -10.26 -15.49
N ALA A 26 -12.94 -11.45 -15.70
CA ALA A 26 -12.54 -12.69 -15.04
C ALA A 26 -11.53 -13.53 -15.85
N GLU A 27 -10.94 -12.95 -16.89
CA GLU A 27 -10.03 -13.62 -17.82
C GLU A 27 -8.77 -12.79 -18.05
N TYR A 28 -7.67 -13.44 -18.43
CA TYR A 28 -6.44 -12.81 -18.85
C TYR A 28 -6.03 -13.32 -20.23
N ASP A 29 -5.40 -12.45 -21.03
CA ASP A 29 -4.86 -12.81 -22.34
C ASP A 29 -3.53 -13.55 -22.19
N ILE A 30 -3.40 -14.66 -22.91
CA ILE A 30 -2.13 -15.35 -23.10
C ILE A 30 -2.01 -15.78 -24.57
N GLY A 31 -1.36 -14.94 -25.37
CA GLY A 31 -1.09 -15.26 -26.76
C GLY A 31 -2.34 -15.25 -27.64
N GLY A 32 -3.32 -14.39 -27.33
CA GLY A 32 -4.58 -14.27 -28.07
C GLY A 32 -5.69 -15.22 -27.60
N GLU A 33 -5.43 -16.07 -26.60
CA GLU A 33 -6.45 -16.86 -25.92
C GLU A 33 -6.81 -16.23 -24.58
N CYS A 34 -8.11 -16.13 -24.29
CA CYS A 34 -8.62 -15.68 -23.01
C CYS A 34 -8.76 -16.85 -22.03
N CYS A 35 -8.01 -16.78 -20.94
CA CYS A 35 -7.97 -17.81 -19.92
C CYS A 35 -8.61 -17.32 -18.61
N PRO A 36 -9.37 -18.16 -17.87
CA PRO A 36 -9.88 -17.81 -16.55
C PRO A 36 -8.76 -17.46 -15.58
N VAL A 37 -8.93 -16.40 -14.79
CA VAL A 37 -7.95 -15.99 -13.76
C VAL A 37 -7.91 -16.94 -12.57
N CYS A 38 -6.80 -16.93 -11.84
CA CYS A 38 -6.70 -17.52 -10.51
C CYS A 38 -7.31 -16.59 -9.45
N PRO A 39 -7.89 -17.13 -8.36
CA PRO A 39 -8.37 -16.31 -7.26
C PRO A 39 -7.21 -15.58 -6.54
N GLN A 40 -7.55 -14.56 -5.76
CA GLN A 40 -6.60 -13.98 -4.80
C GLN A 40 -6.03 -15.08 -3.90
N GLY A 41 -4.78 -14.97 -3.48
CA GLY A 41 -4.11 -16.06 -2.77
C GLY A 41 -3.31 -17.00 -3.67
N ASP A 42 -3.64 -17.04 -4.96
CA ASP A 42 -3.11 -18.03 -5.89
C ASP A 42 -2.43 -17.37 -7.10
N ARG A 43 -1.57 -18.16 -7.75
CA ARG A 43 -0.92 -17.86 -9.02
C ARG A 43 -1.16 -18.97 -10.05
N VAL A 44 -0.96 -18.64 -11.32
CA VAL A 44 -0.99 -19.60 -12.42
C VAL A 44 0.19 -20.57 -12.29
N TYR A 45 -0.12 -21.85 -12.17
CA TYR A 45 0.84 -22.94 -12.31
C TYR A 45 0.93 -23.43 -13.75
N LYS A 46 -0.23 -23.55 -14.41
CA LYS A 46 -0.34 -23.91 -15.83
C LYS A 46 -1.42 -23.07 -16.49
N HIS A 47 -1.08 -22.45 -17.62
CA HIS A 47 -2.04 -21.71 -18.43
C HIS A 47 -3.15 -22.62 -18.95
N CYS A 48 -4.29 -22.00 -19.27
CA CYS A 48 -5.34 -22.71 -19.98
C CYS A 48 -4.86 -23.11 -21.38
N THR A 49 -5.58 -24.04 -21.99
CA THR A 49 -5.49 -24.38 -23.41
C THR A 49 -6.91 -24.47 -23.94
N GLY A 50 -7.10 -24.54 -25.25
CA GLY A 50 -8.44 -24.75 -25.83
C GLY A 50 -9.22 -25.97 -25.30
N GLN A 51 -8.59 -26.88 -24.53
CA GLN A 51 -9.22 -28.06 -23.93
C GLN A 51 -9.15 -28.11 -22.39
N SER A 52 -8.43 -27.19 -21.73
CA SER A 52 -8.22 -27.24 -20.28
C SER A 52 -8.23 -25.85 -19.65
N SER A 53 -8.87 -25.70 -18.49
CA SER A 53 -8.85 -24.43 -17.75
C SER A 53 -7.47 -24.13 -17.13
N THR A 54 -7.29 -22.89 -16.68
CA THR A 54 -6.12 -22.45 -15.90
C THR A 54 -5.99 -23.29 -14.63
N SER A 55 -4.79 -23.80 -14.35
CA SER A 55 -4.47 -24.45 -13.09
C SER A 55 -3.77 -23.48 -12.15
N CYS A 56 -4.30 -23.35 -10.94
CA CYS A 56 -3.85 -22.41 -9.93
C CYS A 56 -3.18 -23.13 -8.76
N VAL A 57 -2.18 -22.48 -8.15
CA VAL A 57 -1.55 -22.94 -6.91
C VAL A 57 -1.39 -21.77 -5.94
N PRO A 58 -1.44 -22.02 -4.62
CA PRO A 58 -1.28 -20.96 -3.63
C PRO A 58 0.07 -20.25 -3.72
N CYS A 59 0.06 -18.97 -3.34
CA CYS A 59 1.26 -18.24 -3.00
C CYS A 59 1.90 -18.85 -1.74
N VAL A 60 3.21 -19.00 -1.77
CA VAL A 60 4.00 -19.62 -0.70
C VAL A 60 5.10 -18.68 -0.22
N GLY A 61 5.56 -18.88 1.01
CA GLY A 61 6.60 -18.04 1.61
C GLY A 61 6.14 -16.59 1.80
N LEU A 62 7.04 -15.64 1.52
CA LEU A 62 6.78 -14.20 1.66
C LEU A 62 6.24 -13.60 0.36
N THR A 63 5.17 -14.19 -0.18
CA THR A 63 4.52 -13.70 -1.39
C THR A 63 3.00 -13.75 -1.31
N TYR A 64 2.32 -12.88 -2.05
CA TYR A 64 0.87 -12.76 -2.05
C TYR A 64 0.27 -12.32 -3.41
N THR A 65 -1.04 -12.50 -3.56
CA THR A 65 -1.88 -11.84 -4.58
C THR A 65 -3.17 -11.38 -3.92
N ASP A 66 -3.48 -10.10 -4.02
CA ASP A 66 -4.62 -9.44 -3.38
C ASP A 66 -5.88 -9.39 -4.23
N GLU A 67 -5.78 -9.76 -5.50
CA GLU A 67 -6.86 -9.71 -6.48
C GLU A 67 -6.81 -10.96 -7.40
N PRO A 68 -7.93 -11.32 -8.04
CA PRO A 68 -7.93 -12.33 -9.11
C PRO A 68 -6.94 -11.95 -10.22
N ASN A 69 -6.13 -12.92 -10.66
CA ASN A 69 -4.97 -12.62 -11.50
C ASN A 69 -4.56 -13.76 -12.46
N GLY A 70 -3.83 -13.39 -13.52
CA GLY A 70 -3.18 -14.32 -14.46
C GLY A 70 -1.66 -14.45 -14.23
N LEU A 71 -1.14 -14.08 -13.05
CA LEU A 71 0.30 -14.02 -12.81
C LEU A 71 0.87 -15.42 -12.63
N THR A 72 2.04 -15.68 -13.21
CA THR A 72 2.80 -16.91 -12.97
C THR A 72 3.68 -16.83 -11.72
N LYS A 73 3.75 -15.67 -11.06
CA LYS A 73 4.48 -15.42 -9.82
C LYS A 73 3.67 -14.48 -8.92
N CYS A 74 3.66 -14.78 -7.62
CA CYS A 74 3.04 -13.92 -6.63
C CYS A 74 3.89 -12.66 -6.38
N LYS A 75 3.28 -11.60 -5.88
CA LYS A 75 3.95 -10.36 -5.49
C LYS A 75 4.75 -10.60 -4.20
N PRO A 76 5.96 -10.06 -4.04
CA PRO A 76 6.67 -10.14 -2.76
C PRO A 76 5.92 -9.34 -1.69
N CYS A 77 5.89 -9.84 -0.46
CA CYS A 77 5.33 -9.10 0.67
C CYS A 77 6.21 -7.88 1.00
N THR A 78 5.58 -6.79 1.40
CA THR A 78 6.24 -5.61 1.94
C THR A 78 6.97 -5.96 3.23
N VAL A 79 8.18 -5.40 3.39
CA VAL A 79 8.98 -5.52 4.62
C VAL A 79 8.91 -4.19 5.36
N CYS A 80 8.51 -4.23 6.63
CA CYS A 80 8.47 -3.05 7.48
C CYS A 80 9.85 -2.83 8.12
N ASP A 81 10.65 -1.97 7.48
CA ASP A 81 12.01 -1.68 7.92
C ASP A 81 12.02 -0.81 9.19
N GLN A 82 12.59 -1.35 10.27
CA GLN A 82 12.77 -0.60 11.52
C GLN A 82 13.71 0.60 11.36
N GLY A 83 14.65 0.56 10.40
CA GLY A 83 15.50 1.69 10.04
C GLY A 83 14.73 2.87 9.44
N LEU A 84 13.51 2.63 8.93
CA LEU A 84 12.57 3.64 8.46
C LEU A 84 11.53 4.01 9.53
N GLY A 85 11.72 3.60 10.78
CA GLY A 85 10.78 3.89 11.86
C GLY A 85 9.49 3.05 11.81
N LEU A 86 9.50 1.87 11.16
CA LEU A 86 8.30 1.06 10.92
C LEU A 86 8.26 -0.24 11.72
N LYS A 87 7.04 -0.71 11.99
CA LYS A 87 6.76 -2.04 12.56
C LYS A 87 5.67 -2.76 11.78
N THR A 88 5.76 -4.08 11.70
CA THR A 88 4.69 -4.91 11.15
C THR A 88 3.49 -4.87 12.10
N VAL A 89 2.35 -4.35 11.61
CA VAL A 89 1.08 -4.37 12.35
C VAL A 89 0.16 -5.49 11.89
N ARG A 90 0.29 -5.92 10.63
CA ARG A 90 -0.38 -7.10 10.09
C ARG A 90 0.59 -7.87 9.21
N THR A 91 0.71 -9.16 9.48
CA THR A 91 1.58 -10.05 8.70
C THR A 91 0.99 -10.33 7.33
N CYS A 92 1.87 -10.55 6.36
CA CYS A 92 1.49 -11.02 5.04
C CYS A 92 0.77 -12.38 5.10
N THR A 93 -0.18 -12.58 4.19
CA THR A 93 -0.82 -13.87 3.92
C THR A 93 -0.74 -14.14 2.41
N SER A 94 -1.08 -15.34 1.96
CA SER A 94 -1.12 -15.61 0.51
C SER A 94 -2.02 -14.63 -0.25
N SER A 95 -3.08 -14.12 0.41
CA SER A 95 -4.08 -13.25 -0.21
C SER A 95 -4.00 -11.77 0.20
N SER A 96 -2.99 -11.36 0.97
CA SER A 96 -2.88 -9.96 1.41
C SER A 96 -1.46 -9.57 1.81
N ASP A 97 -1.08 -8.33 1.49
CA ASP A 97 0.24 -7.81 1.84
C ASP A 97 0.40 -7.58 3.35
N THR A 98 1.66 -7.48 3.79
CA THR A 98 2.05 -6.90 5.06
C THR A 98 1.53 -5.48 5.19
N VAL A 99 1.05 -5.10 6.37
CA VAL A 99 0.75 -3.70 6.71
C VAL A 99 1.80 -3.20 7.69
N CYS A 100 2.40 -2.05 7.34
CA CYS A 100 3.37 -1.36 8.18
C CYS A 100 2.70 -0.22 8.94
N GLY A 101 2.95 -0.18 10.24
CA GLY A 101 2.64 0.95 11.11
C GLY A 101 3.93 1.58 11.62
N VAL A 102 3.77 2.61 12.45
CA VAL A 102 4.88 3.40 12.99
C VAL A 102 5.44 2.75 14.27
N LEU A 103 6.77 2.78 14.44
CA LEU A 103 7.42 2.37 15.69
C LEU A 103 7.05 3.32 16.84
N GLU A 104 7.11 2.82 18.07
CA GLU A 104 6.91 3.69 19.25
C GLU A 104 7.92 4.85 19.25
N GLY A 105 7.45 6.03 19.66
CA GLY A 105 8.25 7.25 19.65
C GLY A 105 8.59 7.78 18.24
N HIS A 106 7.82 7.40 17.22
CA HIS A 106 7.94 7.93 15.86
C HIS A 106 6.59 8.47 15.37
N TYR A 107 6.63 9.33 14.34
CA TYR A 107 5.47 9.81 13.60
C TYR A 107 5.67 9.58 12.09
N CYS A 108 4.58 9.26 11.40
CA CYS A 108 4.58 8.96 9.98
C CYS A 108 4.83 10.21 9.14
N ILE A 109 5.73 10.12 8.18
CA ILE A 109 6.03 11.18 7.21
C ILE A 109 5.63 10.80 5.77
N ASN A 110 5.31 9.53 5.53
CA ASN A 110 4.87 9.04 4.23
C ASN A 110 3.68 8.06 4.40
N PRO A 111 2.45 8.59 4.58
CA PRO A 111 1.27 7.78 4.83
C PRO A 111 0.74 7.13 3.54
N TYR A 112 0.09 5.98 3.69
CA TYR A 112 -0.76 5.38 2.66
C TYR A 112 -2.03 4.83 3.29
N LYS A 113 -2.97 4.36 2.46
CA LYS A 113 -4.23 3.80 2.95
C LYS A 113 -3.96 2.61 3.89
N GLY A 114 -4.17 2.83 5.18
CA GLY A 114 -4.03 1.81 6.21
C GLY A 114 -2.62 1.59 6.76
N GLY A 115 -1.64 2.44 6.46
CA GLY A 115 -0.29 2.30 7.01
C GLY A 115 0.69 3.43 6.70
N CYS A 116 1.97 3.20 7.00
CA CYS A 116 3.05 4.16 6.81
C CYS A 116 4.27 3.55 6.10
N ARG A 117 4.87 4.30 5.15
CA ARG A 117 6.07 3.88 4.37
C ARG A 117 7.38 4.41 4.94
N ALA A 118 7.33 5.46 5.75
CA ALA A 118 8.50 6.02 6.43
C ALA A 118 8.04 6.89 7.59
N ALA A 119 8.77 6.81 8.72
CA ALA A 119 8.50 7.56 9.92
C ALA A 119 9.79 8.17 10.50
N ASN A 120 9.65 9.31 11.16
CA ASN A 120 10.72 9.97 11.89
C ASN A 120 10.52 9.80 13.39
N LYS A 121 11.60 9.84 14.17
CA LYS A 121 11.49 9.90 15.63
C LYS A 121 10.78 11.16 16.07
N HIS A 122 9.98 11.07 17.12
CA HIS A 122 9.41 12.23 17.77
C HIS A 122 10.51 13.15 18.28
N THR A 123 10.29 14.46 18.15
CA THR A 123 11.15 15.49 18.71
C THR A 123 11.23 15.33 20.22
N ALA A 124 12.45 15.29 20.75
CA ALA A 124 12.70 15.35 22.18
C ALA A 124 12.85 16.80 22.62
N CYS A 125 11.98 17.27 23.52
CA CYS A 125 12.10 18.62 24.06
C CYS A 125 13.37 18.76 24.89
N LYS A 126 14.02 19.91 24.77
CA LYS A 126 15.28 20.19 25.48
C LYS A 126 15.01 20.62 26.93
N PRO A 127 16.02 20.57 27.82
CA PRO A 127 15.94 21.30 29.08
C PRO A 127 15.58 22.78 28.85
N GLY A 128 14.69 23.32 29.67
CA GLY A 128 14.08 24.64 29.45
C GLY A 128 12.82 24.62 28.59
N GLN A 129 12.46 23.49 27.99
CA GLN A 129 11.21 23.29 27.25
C GLN A 129 10.28 22.30 27.92
N PHE A 130 8.98 22.47 27.75
CA PHE A 130 7.97 21.50 28.13
C PHE A 130 7.24 20.98 26.89
N ILE A 131 6.65 19.79 27.02
CA ILE A 131 5.83 19.15 26.00
C ILE A 131 4.48 19.86 25.99
N LYS A 132 4.27 20.72 25.00
CA LYS A 132 2.98 21.40 24.79
C LYS A 132 1.96 20.43 24.23
N GLN A 133 2.36 19.63 23.25
CA GLN A 133 1.54 18.55 22.67
C GLN A 133 2.39 17.29 22.55
N PRO A 134 1.95 16.15 23.11
CA PRO A 134 2.66 14.89 22.95
C PRO A 134 2.56 14.41 21.49
N GLY A 135 3.63 13.77 21.00
CA GLY A 135 3.63 13.14 19.70
C GLY A 135 2.58 12.03 19.57
N ALA A 136 2.07 11.84 18.36
CA ALA A 136 1.14 10.78 17.97
C ALA A 136 1.64 10.08 16.69
N GLU A 137 0.88 9.10 16.19
CA GLU A 137 1.26 8.32 14.99
C GLU A 137 1.51 9.19 13.76
N TYR A 138 0.82 10.33 13.63
CA TYR A 138 0.92 11.23 12.47
C TYR A 138 1.29 12.67 12.86
N ILE A 139 1.65 12.90 14.12
CA ILE A 139 1.90 14.24 14.68
C ILE A 139 3.19 14.17 15.48
N ASP A 140 4.12 15.08 15.22
CA ASP A 140 5.34 15.18 16.01
C ASP A 140 5.07 15.82 17.38
N THR A 141 5.96 15.61 18.35
CA THR A 141 5.93 16.31 19.62
C THR A 141 6.12 17.82 19.40
N ASP A 142 5.24 18.62 20.00
CA ASP A 142 5.34 20.07 20.01
C ASP A 142 5.92 20.53 21.35
N CYS A 143 6.99 21.32 21.29
CA CYS A 143 7.74 21.78 22.46
C CYS A 143 7.62 23.30 22.60
N GLU A 144 7.48 23.78 23.83
CA GLU A 144 7.41 25.22 24.12
C GLU A 144 8.40 25.59 25.22
N ASP A 145 8.99 26.79 25.13
CA ASP A 145 9.96 27.29 26.09
C ASP A 145 9.29 27.68 27.42
N CYS A 146 9.99 27.45 28.52
CA CYS A 146 9.59 27.92 29.84
C CYS A 146 9.82 29.43 29.98
N SER A 147 8.89 30.12 30.65
CA SER A 147 9.06 31.52 31.05
C SER A 147 10.16 31.67 32.09
N ASP A 148 10.71 32.88 32.19
CA ASP A 148 11.66 33.26 33.24
C ASP A 148 11.15 32.84 34.64
N ASN A 149 12.05 32.29 35.45
CA ASN A 149 11.77 31.72 36.79
C ASN A 149 10.98 30.39 36.81
N SER A 150 10.88 29.69 35.68
CA SER A 150 10.39 28.31 35.62
C SER A 150 11.33 27.38 34.86
N TYR A 151 11.25 26.08 35.13
CA TYR A 151 12.11 25.08 34.51
C TYR A 151 11.35 23.82 34.10
N SER A 152 11.93 23.12 33.14
CA SER A 152 11.56 21.76 32.73
C SER A 152 12.82 21.02 32.30
N ASN A 153 12.87 19.72 32.53
CA ASN A 153 13.94 18.85 32.05
C ASN A 153 13.72 18.36 30.60
N GLY A 154 12.69 18.85 29.91
CA GLY A 154 12.29 18.39 28.58
C GLY A 154 11.27 17.25 28.58
N SER A 155 10.97 16.65 29.73
CA SER A 155 9.99 15.55 29.83
C SER A 155 8.68 15.94 30.50
N PHE A 156 8.53 17.19 30.96
CA PHE A 156 7.32 17.65 31.63
C PHE A 156 6.29 18.17 30.63
N THR A 157 5.01 18.09 30.98
CA THR A 157 3.90 18.67 30.20
C THR A 157 3.58 20.13 30.58
N SER A 158 4.31 20.67 31.55
CA SER A 158 4.27 22.08 31.97
C SER A 158 5.56 22.43 32.72
N CYS A 159 5.92 23.72 32.74
CA CYS A 159 7.06 24.19 33.51
C CYS A 159 6.75 24.23 35.01
N LYS A 160 7.74 23.93 35.83
CA LYS A 160 7.67 24.06 37.29
C LYS A 160 8.36 25.35 37.72
N SER A 161 7.80 26.07 38.68
CA SER A 161 8.49 27.23 39.27
C SER A 161 9.76 26.80 39.98
N HIS A 162 10.80 27.64 39.93
CA HIS A 162 11.95 27.47 40.82
C HIS A 162 11.50 27.63 42.27
N THR A 163 11.94 26.73 43.15
CA THR A 163 11.87 26.96 44.60
C THR A 163 12.90 28.03 44.96
N GLU A 164 12.48 29.00 45.78
CA GLU A 164 13.39 29.95 46.44
C GLU A 164 14.37 29.24 47.39
#